data_AF-A0A953PX13-F1
#
_entry.id   AF-A0A953PX13-F1
#
_cell.length_a   1.000
_cell.length_b   1.000
_cell.length_c   1.000
_cell.angle_alpha   90.00
_cell.angle_beta   90.00
_cell.angle_gamma   90.00
#
_symmetry.space_group_name_H-M   'P 1'
#
loop_
_entity.id
_entity.type
_entity.pdbx_description
1 polymer ?
#
loop_
_entity_poly.entity_id
_entity_poly.type
_entity_poly.pdbx_seq_one_letter_code
_entity_poly.pdbx_strand_id
1 'polypeptide(L)'
;MTTRDRIVAYLGGHPEGVDDDALAAALGLTQRQHANQECRRLDQLGRIQRRRVNGKIRNFLTENDESQIAQAESGPEPQLIVTAPEERESGYERLWHWEGNVQATLVRHLMENTYRIIRVAETASRETGKDIVAIAPTGQELWISVKGYPKGTIRTNPATQARHWFAHAFYDLFVWHGDKPEVALALGLPDFPTYRHMSRRVALGLRLIRASLFWVFQDGQVKREEFGPP
;
A
#
# COMPACT_ATOMS: atom_id res chain seq x y z
N MET A 1 17.63 9.77 20.77
CA MET A 1 17.61 8.29 20.76
C MET A 1 16.42 7.85 19.92
N THR A 2 16.64 7.08 18.86
CA THR A 2 15.56 6.72 17.91
C THR A 2 14.73 5.54 18.42
N THR A 3 13.51 5.35 17.91
CA THR A 3 12.67 4.17 18.23
C THR A 3 13.40 2.87 17.93
N ARG A 4 14.20 2.85 16.87
CA ARG A 4 15.09 1.75 16.50
C ARG A 4 16.07 1.39 17.61
N ASP A 5 16.80 2.38 18.12
CA ASP A 5 17.82 2.18 19.16
C ASP A 5 17.19 1.68 20.45
N ARG A 6 15.98 2.15 20.75
CA ARG A 6 15.19 1.71 21.92
C ARG A 6 14.72 0.26 21.79
N ILE A 7 14.31 -0.18 20.60
CA ILE A 7 13.93 -1.58 20.34
C ILE A 7 15.14 -2.51 20.48
N VAL A 8 16.26 -2.17 19.84
CA VAL A 8 17.48 -2.98 19.90
C VAL A 8 18.01 -3.08 21.34
N ALA A 9 18.06 -1.96 22.06
CA ALA A 9 18.50 -1.95 23.47
C ALA A 9 17.58 -2.77 24.38
N TYR A 10 16.26 -2.72 24.15
CA TYR A 10 15.29 -3.48 24.93
C TYR A 10 15.40 -4.99 24.67
N LEU A 11 15.57 -5.40 23.42
CA LEU A 11 15.76 -6.80 23.05
C LEU A 11 17.08 -7.38 23.56
N GLY A 12 18.11 -6.54 23.71
CA GLY A 12 19.38 -6.95 24.33
C GLY A 12 19.27 -7.42 25.78
N GLY A 13 18.18 -7.09 26.48
CA GLY A 13 17.90 -7.58 27.84
C GLY A 13 16.92 -8.76 27.91
N HIS A 14 16.39 -9.23 26.77
CA HIS A 14 15.29 -10.21 26.70
C HIS A 14 15.61 -11.34 25.69
N PRO A 15 16.55 -12.25 26.03
CA PRO A 15 16.98 -13.33 25.14
C PRO A 15 15.86 -14.32 24.78
N GLU A 16 14.82 -14.41 25.60
CA GLU A 16 13.60 -15.22 25.37
C GLU A 16 12.71 -14.69 24.24
N GLY A 17 13.05 -13.50 23.72
CA GLY A 17 12.34 -12.80 22.67
C GLY A 17 11.02 -12.19 23.14
N VAL A 18 10.69 -11.05 22.56
CA VAL A 18 9.54 -10.23 23.02
C VAL A 18 8.53 -10.12 21.89
N ASP A 19 7.26 -10.36 22.21
CA ASP A 19 6.19 -10.15 21.23
C ASP A 19 5.91 -8.66 20.99
N ASP A 20 5.36 -8.36 19.83
CA ASP A 20 5.11 -7.00 19.34
C ASP A 20 4.25 -6.16 20.30
N ASP A 21 3.27 -6.78 20.97
CA ASP A 21 2.38 -6.11 21.92
C ASP A 21 3.10 -5.80 23.24
N ALA A 22 3.88 -6.74 23.76
CA ALA A 22 4.70 -6.55 24.95
C ALA A 22 5.82 -5.52 24.71
N LEU A 23 6.42 -5.54 23.52
CA LEU A 23 7.46 -4.59 23.11
C LEU A 23 6.90 -3.17 23.00
N ALA A 24 5.73 -2.99 22.38
CA ALA A 24 5.09 -1.69 22.26
C ALA A 24 4.64 -1.14 23.62
N ALA A 25 4.13 -2.00 24.52
CA ALA A 25 3.74 -1.62 25.87
C ALA A 25 4.96 -1.19 26.71
N ALA A 26 6.04 -1.96 26.68
CA ALA A 26 7.24 -1.69 27.47
C ALA A 26 7.99 -0.43 27.01
N LEU A 27 7.95 -0.12 25.72
CA LEU A 27 8.57 1.08 25.15
C LEU A 27 7.65 2.31 25.19
N GLY A 28 6.45 2.21 25.76
CA GLY A 28 5.48 3.30 25.82
C GLY A 28 5.08 3.84 24.44
N LEU A 29 5.10 2.97 23.42
CA LEU A 29 4.79 3.36 22.05
C LEU A 29 3.27 3.40 21.87
N THR A 30 2.71 4.61 21.76
CA THR A 30 1.28 4.85 21.51
C THR A 30 0.81 4.30 20.15
N GLN A 31 1.73 4.05 19.23
CA GLN A 31 1.46 3.52 17.90
C GLN A 31 2.08 2.13 17.72
N ARG A 32 1.36 1.08 18.13
CA ARG A 32 1.78 -0.34 17.97
C ARG A 32 2.17 -0.70 16.54
N GLN A 33 1.49 -0.11 15.55
CA GLN A 33 1.79 -0.34 14.14
C GLN A 33 3.17 0.17 13.72
N HIS A 34 3.65 1.28 14.31
CA HIS A 34 4.97 1.82 14.07
C HIS A 34 6.08 0.91 14.67
N ALA A 35 5.82 0.33 15.85
CA ALA A 35 6.74 -0.66 16.44
C ALA A 35 6.88 -1.92 15.57
N ASN A 36 5.76 -2.41 15.03
CA ASN A 36 5.74 -3.59 14.16
C ASN A 36 6.47 -3.35 12.84
N GLN A 37 6.30 -2.17 12.25
CA GLN A 37 7.02 -1.77 11.03
C GLN A 37 8.53 -1.70 11.26
N GLU A 38 8.97 -1.08 12.37
CA GLU A 38 10.39 -0.97 12.66
C GLU A 38 11.03 -2.32 13.01
N CYS A 39 10.30 -3.22 13.68
CA CYS A 39 10.78 -4.59 13.91
C CYS A 39 10.90 -5.39 12.60
N ARG A 40 9.95 -5.27 11.67
CA ARG A 40 10.05 -5.89 10.34
C ARG A 40 11.25 -5.35 9.54
N ARG A 41 11.52 -4.04 9.67
CA ARG A 41 12.69 -3.40 9.02
C ARG A 41 14.01 -3.89 9.64
N LEU A 42 14.06 -4.04 10.97
CA LEU A 42 15.23 -4.58 11.67
C LEU A 42 15.50 -6.05 11.30
N ASP A 43 14.45 -6.83 11.07
CA ASP A 43 14.52 -8.23 10.62
C ASP A 43 15.10 -8.34 9.21
N GLN A 44 14.65 -7.48 8.28
CA GLN A 44 15.22 -7.37 6.94
C GLN A 44 16.70 -6.92 6.94
N LEU A 45 17.09 -6.11 7.92
CA LEU A 45 18.48 -5.67 8.11
C LEU A 45 19.34 -6.69 8.87
N GLY A 46 18.78 -7.86 9.20
CA GLY A 46 19.47 -8.94 9.93
C GLY A 46 19.82 -8.59 11.38
N ARG A 47 19.24 -7.52 11.94
CA ARG A 47 19.57 -7.03 13.29
C ARG A 47 18.72 -7.67 14.37
N ILE A 48 17.54 -8.14 14.02
CA ILE A 48 16.71 -8.98 14.86
C ILE A 48 16.24 -10.17 14.04
N GLN A 49 15.81 -11.23 14.70
CA GLN A 49 15.19 -12.38 14.07
C GLN A 49 13.77 -12.51 14.60
N ARG A 50 12.78 -12.52 13.72
CA ARG A 50 11.38 -12.72 14.09
C ARG A 50 11.02 -14.20 14.00
N ARG A 51 10.70 -14.84 15.13
CA ARG A 51 10.33 -16.27 15.19
C ARG A 51 9.00 -16.48 15.89
N ARG A 52 8.27 -17.52 15.51
CA ARG A 52 7.01 -17.90 16.16
C ARG A 52 7.29 -18.82 17.34
N VAL A 53 6.90 -18.41 18.54
CA VAL A 53 7.01 -19.20 19.76
C VAL A 53 5.62 -19.27 20.40
N ASN A 54 5.12 -20.49 20.60
CA ASN A 54 3.79 -20.74 21.17
C ASN A 54 2.65 -19.96 20.48
N GLY A 55 2.70 -19.90 19.14
CA GLY A 55 1.68 -19.24 18.32
C GLY A 55 1.83 -17.72 18.17
N LYS A 56 2.68 -17.06 18.97
CA LYS A 56 2.95 -15.62 18.90
C LYS A 56 4.28 -15.31 18.20
N ILE A 57 4.34 -14.20 17.47
CA ILE A 57 5.60 -13.71 16.88
C ILE A 57 6.40 -13.02 17.98
N ARG A 58 7.64 -13.46 18.17
CA ARG A 58 8.61 -12.85 19.08
C ARG A 58 9.81 -12.35 18.30
N ASN A 59 10.30 -11.18 18.70
CA ASN A 59 11.49 -10.54 18.18
C ASN A 59 12.68 -10.96 19.04
N PHE A 60 13.73 -11.50 18.43
CA PHE A 60 14.97 -11.90 19.08
C PHE A 60 16.09 -11.00 18.56
N LEU A 61 16.99 -10.53 19.41
CA LEU A 61 18.17 -9.84 18.91
C LEU A 61 19.03 -10.84 18.13
N THR A 62 19.42 -10.51 16.91
CA THR A 62 20.42 -11.32 16.20
C THR A 62 21.76 -10.92 16.77
N GLU A 63 22.31 -11.76 17.63
CA GLU A 63 23.72 -11.64 17.97
C GLU A 63 24.50 -11.86 16.67
N ASN A 64 25.36 -10.90 16.31
CA ASN A 64 26.36 -11.11 15.28
C ASN A 64 27.30 -12.20 15.79
N ASP A 65 26.90 -13.46 15.58
CA ASP A 65 27.74 -14.61 15.81
C ASP A 65 28.11 -15.15 14.43
N GLU A 66 29.29 -14.78 13.95
CA GLU A 66 29.94 -15.28 12.73
C GLU A 66 30.19 -16.81 12.75
N SER A 67 29.60 -17.54 13.69
CA SER A 67 29.98 -18.91 14.07
C SER A 67 28.96 -19.99 13.70
N GLN A 68 27.87 -19.68 12.97
CA GLN A 68 26.83 -20.68 12.64
C GLN A 68 26.57 -20.89 11.13
N ILE A 69 27.50 -20.52 10.25
CA ILE A 69 27.45 -20.92 8.83
C ILE A 69 28.04 -22.33 8.61
N ALA A 70 28.75 -22.90 9.60
CA ALA A 70 29.45 -24.18 9.46
C ALA A 70 28.87 -25.29 10.34
N GLN A 71 27.62 -25.73 10.11
CA GLN A 71 27.13 -27.02 10.67
C GLN A 71 25.83 -27.58 10.05
N ALA A 72 25.47 -27.20 8.82
CA ALA A 72 24.27 -27.70 8.13
C ALA A 72 24.59 -28.68 6.97
N GLU A 73 25.67 -29.46 7.08
CA GLU A 73 25.94 -30.59 6.19
C GLU A 73 26.14 -31.85 7.03
N SER A 74 25.07 -32.58 7.36
CA SER A 74 25.01 -34.04 7.57
C SER A 74 23.71 -34.47 8.28
N GLY A 75 22.81 -35.16 7.56
CA GLY A 75 21.81 -36.06 8.16
C GLY A 75 20.34 -35.80 7.78
N PRO A 76 19.49 -36.85 7.78
CA PRO A 76 18.74 -37.25 6.60
C PRO A 76 17.32 -36.68 6.50
N GLU A 77 16.84 -36.58 5.25
CA GLU A 77 15.50 -36.11 4.85
C GLU A 77 14.34 -36.74 5.63
N PRO A 78 13.45 -35.94 6.24
CA PRO A 78 12.08 -36.33 6.50
C PRO A 78 11.18 -35.75 5.40
N GLN A 79 10.49 -36.65 4.71
CA GLN A 79 9.44 -36.38 3.73
C GLN A 79 8.38 -35.43 4.31
N LEU A 80 8.33 -34.20 3.82
CA LEU A 80 7.30 -33.23 4.19
C LEU A 80 6.14 -33.28 3.19
N ILE A 81 5.02 -33.83 3.67
CA ILE A 81 3.69 -33.57 3.14
C ILE A 81 3.47 -32.06 3.16
N VAL A 82 3.45 -31.46 1.96
CA VAL A 82 3.17 -30.04 1.77
C VAL A 82 1.69 -29.80 2.05
N THR A 83 1.37 -29.41 3.29
CA THR A 83 0.17 -28.62 3.58
C THR A 83 0.63 -27.22 3.93
N ALA A 84 0.63 -26.36 2.91
CA ALA A 84 1.12 -24.98 2.98
C ALA A 84 0.24 -24.11 3.90
N PRO A 85 0.81 -23.43 4.91
CA PRO A 85 0.14 -22.33 5.59
C PRO A 85 0.59 -20.97 5.00
N GLU A 86 -0.34 -20.31 4.32
CA GLU A 86 -0.50 -18.86 4.09
C GLU A 86 0.72 -17.93 4.13
N GLU A 87 1.44 -17.86 3.01
CA GLU A 87 2.12 -16.65 2.52
C GLU A 87 1.07 -15.69 1.92
N ARG A 88 0.48 -14.73 2.65
CA ARG A 88 -0.62 -13.91 2.06
C ARG A 88 -0.56 -12.39 2.16
N GLU A 89 0.31 -11.79 2.96
CA GLU A 89 0.45 -10.31 2.98
C GLU A 89 1.54 -9.80 2.03
N SER A 90 2.75 -10.37 2.01
CA SER A 90 3.90 -9.83 1.25
C SER A 90 3.75 -9.88 -0.27
N GLY A 91 2.89 -10.77 -0.79
CA GLY A 91 2.67 -10.92 -2.24
C GLY A 91 1.67 -9.93 -2.83
N TYR A 92 0.78 -9.31 -2.03
CA TYR A 92 -0.22 -8.39 -2.60
C TYR A 92 0.38 -7.07 -3.05
N GLU A 93 1.25 -6.51 -2.22
CA GLU A 93 1.94 -5.25 -2.49
C GLU A 93 2.83 -5.34 -3.73
N ARG A 94 3.17 -6.55 -4.16
CA ARG A 94 3.89 -6.82 -5.42
C ARG A 94 2.97 -6.88 -6.65
N LEU A 95 1.65 -6.98 -6.47
CA LEU A 95 0.72 -7.01 -7.61
C LEU A 95 0.61 -5.62 -8.23
N TRP A 96 0.62 -5.56 -9.56
CA TRP A 96 0.58 -4.30 -10.32
C TRP A 96 -0.64 -3.43 -9.98
N HIS A 97 -1.76 -4.05 -9.59
CA HIS A 97 -3.02 -3.39 -9.28
C HIS A 97 -3.19 -3.07 -7.79
N TRP A 98 -2.17 -3.27 -6.96
CA TRP A 98 -2.13 -2.71 -5.62
C TRP A 98 -2.09 -1.19 -5.69
N GLU A 99 -2.77 -0.51 -4.77
CA GLU A 99 -3.02 0.94 -4.84
C GLU A 99 -1.73 1.77 -4.99
N GLY A 100 -0.70 1.50 -4.20
CA GLY A 100 0.55 2.25 -4.32
C GLY A 100 1.34 1.92 -5.60
N ASN A 101 1.17 0.75 -6.22
CA ASN A 101 1.77 0.45 -7.53
C ASN A 101 1.04 1.19 -8.65
N VAL A 102 -0.28 1.28 -8.57
CA VAL A 102 -1.11 2.10 -9.47
C VAL A 102 -0.72 3.58 -9.33
N GLN A 103 -0.57 4.07 -8.10
CA GLN A 103 -0.16 5.43 -7.79
C GLN A 103 1.25 5.73 -8.34
N ALA A 104 2.23 4.85 -8.07
CA ALA A 104 3.61 5.02 -8.55
C ALA A 104 3.67 5.02 -10.08
N THR A 105 2.93 4.13 -10.75
CA THR A 105 2.85 4.08 -12.21
C THR A 105 2.23 5.35 -12.78
N LEU A 106 1.16 5.85 -12.15
CA LEU A 106 0.53 7.10 -12.56
C LEU A 106 1.44 8.31 -12.34
N VAL A 107 2.14 8.41 -11.21
CA VAL A 107 3.13 9.47 -10.95
C VAL A 107 4.22 9.47 -12.03
N ARG A 108 4.77 8.31 -12.38
CA ARG A 108 5.76 8.18 -13.44
C ARG A 108 5.21 8.70 -14.78
N HIS A 109 4.02 8.23 -15.17
CA HIS A 109 3.36 8.69 -16.40
C HIS A 109 3.15 10.20 -16.42
N LEU A 110 2.69 10.80 -15.31
CA LEU A 110 2.49 12.25 -15.21
C LEU A 110 3.81 13.01 -15.39
N MET A 111 4.89 12.57 -14.75
CA MET A 111 6.22 13.18 -14.89
C MET A 111 6.76 13.07 -16.32
N GLU A 112 6.62 11.90 -16.97
CA GLU A 112 6.98 11.69 -18.37
C GLU A 112 6.18 12.59 -19.33
N ASN A 113 4.95 12.93 -18.95
CA ASN A 113 4.08 13.85 -19.67
C ASN A 113 4.18 15.29 -19.14
N THR A 114 5.32 15.66 -18.54
CA THR A 114 5.69 17.02 -18.13
C THR A 114 4.84 17.66 -17.04
N TYR A 115 4.03 16.89 -16.32
CA TYR A 115 3.36 17.38 -15.11
C TYR A 115 4.37 17.56 -13.99
N ARG A 116 4.19 18.61 -13.19
CA ARG A 116 4.96 18.82 -11.96
C ARG A 116 4.21 18.25 -10.77
N ILE A 117 4.77 17.23 -10.13
CA ILE A 117 4.20 16.63 -8.92
C ILE A 117 4.42 17.56 -7.72
N ILE A 118 3.35 17.92 -7.03
CA ILE A 118 3.39 18.79 -5.84
C ILE A 118 3.31 17.94 -4.57
N ARG A 119 2.44 16.93 -4.55
CA ARG A 119 2.28 16.00 -3.43
C ARG A 119 1.87 14.63 -3.93
N VAL A 120 2.40 13.61 -3.27
CA VAL A 120 1.97 12.21 -3.36
C VAL A 120 1.66 11.77 -1.93
N ALA A 121 0.45 11.30 -1.67
CA ALA A 121 0.08 10.79 -0.35
C ALA A 121 0.80 9.45 -0.10
N GLU A 122 1.23 9.24 1.14
CA GLU A 122 1.77 7.96 1.56
C GLU A 122 0.60 6.97 1.71
N THR A 123 0.46 6.01 0.79
CA THR A 123 -0.67 5.08 0.75
C THR A 123 -0.74 4.19 2.01
N ALA A 124 0.37 4.04 2.74
CA ALA A 124 0.42 3.35 4.04
C ALA A 124 -0.20 4.15 5.20
N SER A 125 -0.38 5.47 5.04
CA SER A 125 -0.83 6.38 6.12
C SER A 125 -2.35 6.46 6.27
N ARG A 126 -3.14 5.96 5.30
CA ARG A 126 -4.62 6.10 5.26
C ARG A 126 -5.10 7.55 5.48
N GLU A 127 -4.30 8.55 5.10
CA GLU A 127 -4.73 9.94 5.10
C GLU A 127 -5.94 10.08 4.15
N THR A 128 -7.09 10.47 4.69
CA THR A 128 -8.26 10.86 3.88
C THR A 128 -7.93 12.12 3.08
N GLY A 129 -7.90 12.02 1.75
CA GLY A 129 -7.60 13.17 0.90
C GLY A 129 -7.20 12.80 -0.52
N LYS A 130 -6.47 13.72 -1.16
CA LYS A 130 -5.99 13.61 -2.55
C LYS A 130 -4.74 12.75 -2.56
N ASP A 131 -4.76 11.68 -3.34
CA ASP A 131 -3.65 10.73 -3.43
C ASP A 131 -2.47 11.32 -4.23
N ILE A 132 -2.77 12.16 -5.22
CA ILE A 132 -1.77 12.92 -6.00
C ILE A 132 -2.29 14.35 -6.22
N VAL A 133 -1.41 15.32 -6.03
CA VAL A 133 -1.58 16.72 -6.47
C VAL A 133 -0.47 17.05 -7.45
N ALA A 134 -0.84 17.50 -8.64
CA ALA A 134 0.08 17.85 -9.71
C ALA A 134 -0.32 19.17 -10.40
N ILE A 135 0.62 19.78 -11.10
CA ILE A 135 0.37 20.92 -11.99
C ILE A 135 0.60 20.45 -13.42
N ALA A 136 -0.43 20.59 -14.26
CA ALA A 136 -0.35 20.31 -15.68
C ALA A 136 0.61 21.27 -16.39
N PRO A 137 1.13 20.92 -17.58
CA PRO A 137 1.99 21.81 -18.37
C PRO A 137 1.33 23.15 -18.71
N THR A 138 0.00 23.17 -18.76
CA THR A 138 -0.83 24.38 -18.95
C THR A 138 -0.89 25.28 -17.71
N GLY A 139 -0.33 24.86 -16.57
CA GLY A 139 -0.42 25.54 -15.29
C GLY A 139 -1.64 25.16 -14.45
N GLN A 140 -2.57 24.36 -14.97
CA GLN A 140 -3.77 23.94 -14.23
C GLN A 140 -3.43 22.94 -13.13
N GLU A 141 -3.96 23.15 -11.92
CA GLU A 141 -3.85 22.19 -10.83
C GLU A 141 -4.73 20.96 -11.09
N LEU A 142 -4.21 19.78 -10.79
CA LEU A 142 -4.84 18.48 -10.96
C LEU A 142 -4.82 17.71 -9.64
N TRP A 143 -6.00 17.30 -9.18
CA TRP A 143 -6.17 16.44 -8.01
C TRP A 143 -6.64 15.05 -8.44
N ILE A 144 -5.99 14.03 -7.93
CA ILE A 144 -6.26 12.64 -8.29
C ILE A 144 -6.53 11.82 -7.05
N SER A 145 -7.62 11.05 -7.05
CA SER A 145 -7.75 9.90 -6.15
C SER A 145 -7.39 8.61 -6.87
N VAL A 146 -6.51 7.82 -6.27
CA VAL A 146 -6.05 6.53 -6.79
C VAL A 146 -6.68 5.41 -6.00
N LYS A 147 -7.11 4.34 -6.68
CA LYS A 147 -7.61 3.13 -6.01
C LYS A 147 -6.95 1.90 -6.61
N GLY A 148 -6.63 0.91 -5.77
CA GLY A 148 -6.20 -0.41 -6.21
C GLY A 148 -7.38 -1.30 -6.64
N TYR A 149 -7.11 -2.57 -6.95
CA TYR A 149 -8.15 -3.60 -7.10
C TYR A 149 -8.04 -4.64 -5.98
N PRO A 150 -9.09 -4.88 -5.17
CA PRO A 150 -9.02 -5.71 -3.99
C PRO A 150 -8.76 -7.19 -4.33
N LYS A 151 -8.02 -7.89 -3.47
CA LYS A 151 -7.93 -9.37 -3.50
C LYS A 151 -9.25 -10.07 -3.13
N GLY A 152 -10.20 -9.33 -2.56
CA GLY A 152 -11.38 -9.93 -1.95
C GLY A 152 -11.10 -10.45 -0.53
N THR A 153 -12.14 -10.89 0.15
CA THR A 153 -12.05 -11.63 1.40
C THR A 153 -12.83 -12.93 1.27
N ILE A 154 -12.71 -13.82 2.26
CA ILE A 154 -13.51 -15.06 2.34
C ILE A 154 -15.02 -14.75 2.21
N ARG A 155 -15.46 -13.59 2.71
CA ARG A 155 -16.87 -13.21 2.80
C ARG A 155 -17.33 -12.28 1.67
N THR A 156 -16.41 -11.57 1.01
CA THR A 156 -16.77 -10.53 0.05
C THR A 156 -15.92 -10.62 -1.21
N ASN A 157 -16.59 -10.82 -2.35
CA ASN A 157 -15.96 -10.84 -3.67
C ASN A 157 -15.20 -9.51 -3.95
N PRO A 158 -14.01 -9.57 -4.56
CA PRO A 158 -13.27 -8.41 -5.07
C PRO A 158 -14.12 -7.34 -5.76
N ALA A 159 -15.00 -7.75 -6.68
CA ALA A 159 -15.80 -6.82 -7.47
C ALA A 159 -16.75 -5.98 -6.61
N THR A 160 -17.28 -6.54 -5.52
CA THR A 160 -18.14 -5.80 -4.59
C THR A 160 -17.33 -4.75 -3.84
N GLN A 161 -16.16 -5.11 -3.33
CA GLN A 161 -15.27 -4.16 -2.65
C GLN A 161 -14.81 -3.04 -3.60
N ALA A 162 -14.44 -3.39 -4.85
CA ALA A 162 -14.05 -2.43 -5.86
C ALA A 162 -15.18 -1.42 -6.16
N ARG A 163 -16.45 -1.86 -6.24
CA ARG A 163 -17.59 -0.95 -6.41
C ARG A 163 -17.71 0.06 -5.26
N HIS A 164 -17.50 -0.38 -4.02
CA HIS A 164 -17.51 0.53 -2.87
C HIS A 164 -16.36 1.53 -2.93
N TRP A 165 -15.14 1.07 -3.25
CA TRP A 165 -13.97 1.93 -3.40
C TRP A 165 -14.17 2.97 -4.50
N PHE A 166 -14.73 2.57 -5.65
CA PHE A 166 -15.08 3.47 -6.74
C PHE A 166 -16.12 4.51 -6.30
N ALA A 167 -17.20 4.09 -5.64
CA ALA A 167 -18.26 5.00 -5.23
C ALA A 167 -17.76 6.07 -4.24
N HIS A 168 -16.89 5.68 -3.31
CA HIS A 168 -16.25 6.62 -2.39
C HIS A 168 -15.37 7.62 -3.14
N ALA A 169 -14.45 7.13 -3.99
CA ALA A 169 -13.55 8.00 -4.74
C ALA A 169 -14.30 8.97 -5.67
N PHE A 170 -15.38 8.50 -6.30
CA PHE A 170 -16.26 9.35 -7.10
C PHE A 170 -16.97 10.42 -6.26
N TYR A 171 -17.46 10.07 -5.07
CA TYR A 171 -18.07 11.03 -4.15
C TYR A 171 -17.05 12.10 -3.71
N ASP A 172 -15.82 11.70 -3.40
CA ASP A 172 -14.74 12.63 -3.03
C ASP A 172 -14.51 13.68 -4.13
N LEU A 173 -14.52 13.27 -5.41
CA LEU A 173 -14.40 14.22 -6.53
C LEU A 173 -15.56 15.23 -6.57
N PHE A 174 -16.79 14.79 -6.31
CA PHE A 174 -17.94 15.69 -6.27
C PHE A 174 -17.81 16.74 -5.15
N VAL A 175 -17.35 16.32 -3.97
CA VAL A 175 -17.08 17.23 -2.86
C VAL A 175 -15.99 18.24 -3.25
N TRP A 176 -14.87 17.76 -3.79
CA TRP A 176 -13.76 18.63 -4.21
C TRP A 176 -14.15 19.61 -5.31
N HIS A 177 -15.02 19.20 -6.24
CA HIS A 177 -15.54 20.08 -7.29
C HIS A 177 -16.38 21.22 -6.70
N GLY A 178 -17.20 20.93 -5.69
CA GLY A 178 -17.97 21.95 -4.97
C GLY A 178 -17.08 22.94 -4.21
N ASP A 179 -15.97 22.47 -3.66
CA ASP A 179 -15.02 23.31 -2.91
C ASP A 179 -14.14 24.17 -3.81
N LYS A 180 -13.62 23.60 -4.91
CA LYS A 180 -12.70 24.26 -5.87
C LYS A 180 -13.00 23.85 -7.32
N PRO A 181 -13.98 24.49 -7.99
CA PRO A 181 -14.41 24.11 -9.34
C PRO A 181 -13.37 24.39 -10.43
N GLU A 182 -12.35 25.20 -10.16
CA GLU A 182 -11.25 25.54 -11.07
C GLU A 182 -10.19 24.42 -11.22
N VAL A 183 -10.13 23.52 -10.24
CA VAL A 183 -9.16 22.43 -10.20
C VAL A 183 -9.62 21.28 -11.09
N ALA A 184 -8.71 20.75 -11.91
CA ALA A 184 -8.99 19.54 -12.67
C ALA A 184 -9.02 18.33 -11.74
N LEU A 185 -9.99 17.44 -11.94
CA LEU A 185 -10.19 16.26 -11.10
C LEU A 185 -9.95 14.98 -11.89
N ALA A 186 -9.43 13.95 -11.23
CA ALA A 186 -9.30 12.64 -11.85
C ALA A 186 -9.38 11.47 -10.86
N LEU A 187 -9.70 10.28 -11.39
CA LEU A 187 -9.44 9.02 -10.72
C LEU A 187 -8.31 8.25 -11.42
N GLY A 188 -7.40 7.68 -10.65
CA GLY A 188 -6.41 6.70 -11.10
C GLY A 188 -6.86 5.29 -10.75
N LEU A 189 -7.17 4.46 -11.74
CA LEU A 189 -7.75 3.14 -11.54
C LEU A 189 -6.99 2.08 -12.35
N PRO A 190 -6.76 0.87 -11.82
CA PRO A 190 -6.30 -0.24 -12.63
C PRO A 190 -7.38 -0.66 -13.62
N ASP A 191 -6.99 -1.11 -14.81
CA ASP A 191 -7.91 -1.51 -15.87
C ASP A 191 -8.59 -2.85 -15.55
N PHE A 192 -9.74 -2.79 -14.87
CA PHE A 192 -10.58 -3.94 -14.58
C PHE A 192 -12.02 -3.73 -15.09
N PRO A 193 -12.71 -4.80 -15.54
CA PRO A 193 -14.09 -4.71 -16.03
C PRO A 193 -15.06 -4.05 -15.04
N THR A 194 -14.88 -4.28 -13.74
CA THR A 194 -15.70 -3.67 -12.68
C THR A 194 -15.61 -2.14 -12.71
N TYR A 195 -14.41 -1.57 -12.77
CA TYR A 195 -14.24 -0.12 -12.83
C TYR A 195 -14.71 0.45 -14.16
N ARG A 196 -14.46 -0.23 -15.28
CA ARG A 196 -15.00 0.15 -16.61
C ARG A 196 -16.52 0.17 -16.66
N HIS A 197 -17.17 -0.74 -15.95
CA HIS A 197 -18.62 -0.77 -15.87
C HIS A 197 -19.14 0.38 -15.00
N MET A 198 -18.50 0.62 -13.85
CA MET A 198 -18.90 1.70 -12.95
C MET A 198 -18.70 3.07 -13.58
N SER A 199 -17.58 3.32 -14.26
CA SER A 199 -17.32 4.60 -14.96
C SER A 199 -18.40 4.92 -15.99
N ARG A 200 -18.81 3.94 -16.79
CA ARG A 200 -19.91 4.10 -17.77
C ARG A 200 -21.24 4.45 -17.10
N ARG A 201 -21.55 3.84 -15.96
CA ARG A 201 -22.80 4.12 -15.22
C ARG A 201 -22.86 5.54 -14.67
N VAL A 202 -21.71 6.15 -14.35
CA VAL A 202 -21.63 7.50 -13.77
C VAL A 202 -21.03 8.52 -14.74
N ALA A 203 -20.94 8.18 -16.03
CA ALA A 203 -20.27 9.01 -17.04
C ALA A 203 -20.84 10.44 -17.11
N LEU A 204 -22.17 10.59 -16.96
CA LEU A 204 -22.80 11.92 -16.89
C LEU A 204 -22.30 12.72 -15.68
N GLY A 205 -22.16 12.07 -14.53
CA GLY A 205 -21.63 12.71 -13.32
C GLY A 205 -20.17 13.14 -13.48
N LEU A 206 -19.31 12.25 -14.01
CA LEU A 206 -17.92 12.57 -14.31
C LEU A 206 -17.80 13.74 -15.29
N ARG A 207 -18.67 13.79 -16.30
CA ARG A 207 -18.77 14.88 -17.27
C ARG A 207 -19.14 16.21 -16.61
N LEU A 208 -20.14 16.21 -15.72
CA LEU A 208 -20.61 17.43 -15.05
C LEU A 208 -19.50 18.09 -14.23
N ILE A 209 -18.70 17.30 -13.52
CA ILE A 209 -17.57 17.80 -12.72
C ILE A 209 -16.26 17.90 -13.52
N ARG A 210 -16.29 17.69 -14.84
CA ARG A 210 -15.13 17.69 -15.75
C ARG A 210 -13.98 16.80 -15.26
N ALA A 211 -14.32 15.67 -14.62
CA ALA A 211 -13.34 14.70 -14.15
C ALA A 211 -12.85 13.82 -15.29
N SER A 212 -11.57 13.44 -15.24
CA SER A 212 -10.96 12.46 -16.14
C SER A 212 -10.65 11.15 -15.41
N LEU A 213 -10.40 10.08 -16.17
CA LEU A 213 -9.95 8.79 -15.62
C LEU A 213 -8.58 8.45 -16.20
N PHE A 214 -7.64 8.07 -15.34
CA PHE A 214 -6.39 7.44 -15.73
C PHE A 214 -6.49 5.95 -15.52
N TRP A 215 -6.46 5.19 -16.61
CA TRP A 215 -6.47 3.74 -16.62
C TRP A 215 -5.04 3.22 -16.63
N VAL A 216 -4.65 2.55 -15.55
CA VAL A 216 -3.35 1.90 -15.42
C VAL A 216 -3.49 0.45 -15.86
N PHE A 217 -2.68 0.03 -16.83
CA PHE A 217 -2.66 -1.32 -17.36
C PHE A 217 -1.57 -2.16 -16.69
N GLN A 218 -1.69 -3.48 -16.79
CA GLN A 218 -0.74 -4.43 -16.18
C GLN A 218 0.70 -4.28 -16.68
N ASP A 219 0.87 -3.85 -17.94
CA ASP A 219 2.18 -3.60 -18.55
C ASP A 219 2.79 -2.24 -18.17
N GLY A 220 2.10 -1.48 -17.31
CA GLY A 220 2.53 -0.15 -16.87
C GLY A 220 2.10 0.99 -17.81
N GLN A 221 1.41 0.70 -18.92
CA GLN A 221 0.81 1.77 -19.72
C GLN A 221 -0.26 2.51 -18.94
N VAL A 222 -0.42 3.80 -19.22
CA VAL A 222 -1.50 4.62 -18.67
C VAL A 222 -2.24 5.30 -19.80
N LYS A 223 -3.57 5.18 -19.82
CA LYS A 223 -4.44 5.89 -20.77
C LYS A 223 -5.38 6.83 -20.02
N ARG A 224 -5.39 8.09 -20.44
CA ARG A 224 -6.37 9.08 -19.98
C ARG A 224 -7.65 8.97 -20.80
N GLU A 225 -8.78 8.88 -20.12
CA GLU A 225 -10.12 8.98 -20.68
C GLU A 225 -10.77 10.25 -20.16
N GLU A 226 -11.21 11.09 -21.09
CA GLU A 226 -11.91 12.33 -20.78
C GLU A 226 -13.39 12.21 -21.13
N PHE A 227 -14.21 12.82 -20.29
CA PHE A 227 -15.63 12.93 -20.53
C PHE A 227 -15.84 14.35 -21.05
N GLY A 228 -15.84 14.50 -22.38
CA GLY A 228 -16.04 15.79 -23.06
C GLY A 228 -17.32 16.50 -22.60
N PRO A 229 -17.49 17.81 -22.88
CA PRO A 229 -18.58 18.62 -22.32
C PRO A 229 -19.98 18.03 -22.61
N PRO A 230 -20.98 18.32 -21.76
CA PRO A 230 -22.36 17.87 -21.97
C PRO A 230 -22.94 18.39 -23.28
#